data_AF-A0A7Y5VS53-F1
#
_entry.id   AF-A0A7Y5VS53-F1
#
_cell.length_a   1.000
_cell.length_b   1.000
_cell.length_c   1.000
_cell.angle_alpha   90.00
_cell.angle_beta   90.00
_cell.angle_gamma   90.00
#
_symmetry.space_group_name_H-M   'P 1'
#
loop_
_entity.id
_entity.type
_entity.pdbx_description
1 polymer ?
#
loop_
_entity_poly.entity_id
_entity_poly.type
_entity_poly.pdbx_seq_one_letter_code
_entity_poly.pdbx_strand_id
1 'polypeptide(L)'
;MAALLSNLARLHGLDRRWIYALLLAAMAAPFVLPYRLPVRPSAETRALFDNVERIAADAEQREKVVLVLSQWGFGTEGENGPQMNALIRHLIRRRLRFAVIAVTLDPVIIEAAQVAVERCIREEQARADGPPVEWRYGEDWINLGFRPAPAFHMVAKGMAADLRSFAVRDHVRKRELTPQNFPIVARFRSADDLSLFALITASEEDVKDAIGIVQSKHRGLKVVAGTMGIAAIDLYPYLNSGQLSGLMDSARGAAEYFALLNPDARDADPLPNAMGLGKLALVVLVVIGNFAWFAARGRRGDVAESPRAANTATSTPAVAAERNARRQHRIRLLFALAAAPIALQLVRLTAGAQTMPPDELERRIGNVIGVVLTLGVFSFLLGDNPLYRAVEHVLVGSAAAFTVFQTWNDVLGPTWFEPLREAWGTLFDGRPGFDPRVWWALAALPGCLWYFQLSRRTEWLGRLIVAAFIGVAIGPEFGKQIGLLLPQIADCFRPLYLTPAAAAGGGAAAGVQWEQIIFLTVMLTSLSYFIFFLSPRGRVAGPVQSVGRVCIMIGLGALFGNTVNTRMSWLAPRIEFLMTEWLGALWSG
;
A
#
# COMPACT_ATOMS: atom_id res chain seq x y z
N MET A 1 -35.02 -17.62 -26.42
CA MET A 1 -34.96 -16.70 -25.24
C MET A 1 -35.15 -17.44 -23.91
N ALA A 2 -36.20 -18.25 -23.73
CA ALA A 2 -36.44 -19.01 -22.48
C ALA A 2 -35.32 -19.98 -22.06
N ALA A 3 -34.70 -20.70 -23.02
CA ALA A 3 -33.56 -21.60 -22.74
C ALA A 3 -32.29 -20.86 -22.27
N LEU A 4 -32.08 -19.65 -22.78
CA LEU A 4 -30.94 -18.80 -22.42
C LEU A 4 -31.13 -18.27 -20.99
N LEU A 5 -32.36 -17.85 -20.65
CA LEU A 5 -32.74 -17.44 -19.30
C LEU A 5 -32.71 -18.61 -18.29
N SER A 6 -33.08 -19.83 -18.70
CA SER A 6 -32.96 -21.02 -17.82
C SER A 6 -31.52 -21.42 -17.55
N ASN A 7 -30.63 -21.28 -18.53
CA ASN A 7 -29.20 -21.52 -18.35
C ASN A 7 -28.57 -20.44 -17.45
N LEU A 8 -28.97 -19.18 -17.59
CA LEU A 8 -28.53 -18.08 -16.72
C LEU A 8 -28.98 -18.28 -15.26
N ALA A 9 -30.20 -18.77 -15.01
CA ALA A 9 -30.68 -19.06 -13.65
C ALA A 9 -29.87 -20.18 -12.97
N ARG A 10 -29.36 -21.17 -13.73
CA ARG A 10 -28.47 -22.22 -13.21
C ARG A 10 -27.10 -21.68 -12.76
N LEU A 11 -26.66 -20.54 -13.30
CA LEU A 11 -25.41 -19.89 -12.87
C LEU A 11 -25.48 -19.39 -11.42
N HIS A 12 -26.67 -19.13 -10.88
CA HIS A 12 -26.82 -18.76 -9.46
C HIS A 12 -26.47 -19.91 -8.49
N GLY A 13 -26.43 -21.15 -9.01
CA GLY A 13 -26.02 -22.36 -8.28
C GLY A 13 -24.53 -22.71 -8.41
N LEU A 14 -23.73 -21.96 -9.18
CA LEU A 14 -22.29 -22.22 -9.34
C LEU A 14 -21.58 -22.14 -7.98
N ASP A 15 -20.76 -23.16 -7.71
CA ASP A 15 -19.86 -23.14 -6.56
C ASP A 15 -18.82 -22.01 -6.76
N ARG A 16 -18.66 -21.15 -5.75
CA ARG A 16 -17.69 -20.04 -5.73
C ARG A 16 -16.27 -20.47 -6.11
N ARG A 17 -15.93 -21.74 -5.92
CA ARG A 17 -14.63 -22.30 -6.31
C ARG A 17 -14.33 -22.16 -7.81
N TRP A 18 -15.33 -22.31 -8.66
CA TRP A 18 -15.16 -22.15 -10.11
C TRP A 18 -14.93 -20.69 -10.51
N ILE A 19 -15.56 -19.77 -9.79
CA ILE A 19 -15.33 -18.33 -9.95
C ILE A 19 -13.88 -18.00 -9.62
N TYR A 20 -13.38 -18.49 -8.49
CA TYR A 20 -11.98 -18.26 -8.10
C TYR A 20 -10.98 -18.98 -9.02
N ALA A 21 -11.28 -20.19 -9.48
CA ALA A 21 -10.43 -20.91 -10.43
C ALA A 21 -10.35 -20.18 -11.77
N LEU A 22 -11.47 -19.66 -12.28
CA LEU A 22 -11.50 -18.83 -13.48
C LEU A 22 -10.69 -17.55 -13.29
N LEU A 23 -10.83 -16.88 -12.14
CA LEU A 23 -10.06 -15.68 -11.82
C LEU A 23 -8.55 -15.97 -11.78
N LEU A 24 -8.15 -17.05 -11.11
CA LEU A 24 -6.76 -17.48 -11.03
C LEU A 24 -6.19 -17.80 -12.42
N ALA A 25 -6.95 -18.53 -13.25
CA ALA A 25 -6.55 -18.85 -14.61
C ALA A 25 -6.43 -17.59 -15.49
N ALA A 26 -7.38 -16.65 -15.37
CA ALA A 26 -7.34 -15.38 -16.08
C ALA A 26 -6.13 -14.54 -15.67
N MET A 27 -5.79 -14.49 -14.38
CA MET A 27 -4.60 -13.77 -13.90
C MET A 27 -3.29 -14.48 -14.24
N ALA A 28 -3.28 -15.81 -14.36
CA ALA A 28 -2.10 -16.58 -14.75
C ALA A 28 -1.81 -16.51 -16.26
N ALA A 29 -2.83 -16.29 -17.10
CA ALA A 29 -2.70 -16.34 -18.55
C ALA A 29 -1.62 -15.42 -19.14
N PRO A 30 -1.44 -14.15 -18.68
CA PRO A 30 -0.42 -13.26 -19.25
C PRO A 30 1.02 -13.69 -18.98
N PHE A 31 1.26 -14.52 -17.96
CA PHE A 31 2.58 -15.08 -17.68
C PHE A 31 2.96 -16.24 -18.61
N VAL A 32 1.96 -16.90 -19.22
CA VAL A 32 2.18 -17.99 -20.19
C VAL A 32 2.13 -17.47 -21.63
N LEU A 33 1.20 -16.55 -21.90
CA LEU A 33 0.95 -15.96 -23.20
C LEU A 33 1.18 -14.45 -23.08
N PRO A 34 2.42 -13.96 -23.29
CA PRO A 34 2.70 -12.55 -23.19
C PRO A 34 1.98 -11.80 -24.32
N TYR A 35 1.16 -10.83 -23.96
CA TYR A 35 0.51 -9.90 -24.89
C TYR A 35 0.62 -8.47 -24.36
N ARG A 36 0.46 -7.46 -25.22
CA ARG A 36 0.55 -6.06 -24.81
C ARG A 36 -0.80 -5.36 -24.97
N LEU A 37 -1.31 -4.80 -23.87
CA LEU A 37 -2.41 -3.86 -23.92
C LEU A 37 -1.88 -2.42 -23.86
N PRO A 38 -2.49 -1.48 -24.60
CA PRO A 38 -2.12 -0.07 -24.51
C PRO A 38 -2.45 0.46 -23.11
N VAL A 39 -1.41 0.84 -22.37
CA VAL A 39 -1.56 1.47 -21.06
C VAL A 39 -1.74 2.97 -21.31
N ARG A 40 -2.91 3.51 -20.95
CA ARG A 40 -3.17 4.95 -20.97
C ARG A 40 -2.93 5.51 -19.57
N PRO A 41 -1.92 6.37 -19.38
CA PRO A 41 -1.66 6.98 -18.09
C PRO A 41 -2.84 7.85 -17.66
N SER A 42 -3.27 7.65 -16.42
CA SER A 42 -4.24 8.47 -15.74
C SER A 42 -3.74 9.90 -15.52
N ALA A 43 -4.65 10.84 -15.26
CA ALA A 43 -4.28 12.24 -15.06
C ALA A 43 -3.43 12.42 -13.79
N GLU A 44 -3.74 11.67 -12.74
CA GLU A 44 -3.06 11.65 -11.46
C GLU A 44 -1.62 11.12 -11.55
N THR A 45 -1.41 10.05 -12.32
CA THR A 45 -0.07 9.46 -12.52
C THR A 45 0.77 10.35 -13.43
N ARG A 46 0.16 10.90 -14.49
CA ARG A 46 0.82 11.86 -15.39
C ARG A 46 1.22 13.13 -14.64
N ALA A 47 0.36 13.65 -13.75
CA ALA A 47 0.70 14.80 -12.92
C ALA A 47 1.95 14.55 -12.07
N LEU A 48 2.09 13.35 -11.48
CA LEU A 48 3.31 12.98 -10.75
C LEU A 48 4.54 13.00 -11.68
N PHE A 49 4.43 12.35 -12.84
CA PHE A 49 5.50 12.28 -13.82
C PHE A 49 5.94 13.68 -14.29
N ASP A 50 4.99 14.52 -14.65
CA ASP A 50 5.23 15.88 -15.14
C ASP A 50 5.85 16.79 -14.06
N ASN A 51 5.56 16.56 -12.78
CA ASN A 51 6.24 17.29 -11.69
C ASN A 51 7.73 16.94 -11.62
N VAL A 52 8.09 15.66 -11.76
CA VAL A 52 9.49 15.21 -11.77
C VAL A 52 10.22 15.79 -12.99
N GLU A 53 9.58 15.77 -14.17
CA GLU A 53 10.13 16.38 -15.40
C GLU A 53 10.31 17.89 -15.26
N ARG A 54 9.36 18.59 -14.63
CA ARG A 54 9.45 20.03 -14.39
C ARG A 54 10.62 20.38 -13.48
N ILE A 55 10.84 19.61 -12.41
CA ILE A 55 11.99 19.77 -11.51
C ILE A 55 13.29 19.50 -12.27
N ALA A 56 13.33 18.51 -13.16
CA ALA A 56 14.51 18.21 -13.96
C ALA A 56 14.86 19.30 -14.97
N ALA A 57 13.85 20.03 -15.46
CA ALA A 57 14.02 21.16 -16.39
C ALA A 57 14.43 22.47 -15.69
N ASP A 58 14.08 22.64 -14.42
CA ASP A 58 14.40 23.82 -13.62
C ASP A 58 15.78 23.67 -12.95
N ALA A 59 16.73 24.54 -13.32
CA ALA A 59 18.11 24.47 -12.82
C ALA A 59 18.20 24.64 -11.30
N GLU A 60 17.38 25.51 -10.69
CA GLU A 60 17.40 25.76 -9.24
C GLU A 60 16.81 24.56 -8.50
N GLN A 61 15.67 24.05 -8.96
CA GLN A 61 15.01 22.90 -8.32
C GLN A 61 15.82 21.60 -8.52
N ARG A 62 16.57 21.49 -9.61
CA ARG A 62 17.42 20.34 -9.90
C ARG A 62 18.62 20.22 -8.95
N GLU A 63 19.11 21.32 -8.40
CA GLU A 63 20.22 21.30 -7.44
C GLU A 63 19.80 20.87 -6.03
N LYS A 64 18.51 21.05 -5.71
CA LYS A 64 17.88 20.62 -4.46
C LYS A 64 17.73 19.10 -4.39
N VAL A 65 17.31 18.61 -3.22
CA VAL A 65 17.16 17.18 -2.96
C VAL A 65 15.68 16.78 -2.95
N VAL A 66 15.37 15.64 -3.56
CA VAL A 66 14.07 14.98 -3.44
C VAL A 66 14.06 14.13 -2.17
N LEU A 67 13.14 14.40 -1.25
CA LEU A 67 12.95 13.55 -0.08
C LEU A 67 11.94 12.45 -0.40
N VAL A 68 12.32 11.19 -0.21
CA VAL A 68 11.46 10.02 -0.37
C VAL A 68 11.17 9.45 1.01
N LEU A 69 9.93 9.63 1.49
CA LEU A 69 9.44 8.93 2.67
C LEU A 69 8.92 7.55 2.25
N SER A 70 9.59 6.50 2.72
CA SER A 70 9.23 5.11 2.43
C SER A 70 8.57 4.48 3.65
N GLN A 71 7.30 4.12 3.51
CA GLN A 71 6.44 3.57 4.57
C GLN A 71 5.70 2.32 4.07
N TRP A 72 6.46 1.38 3.54
CA TRP A 72 5.96 0.12 3.03
C TRP A 72 6.95 -1.00 3.35
N GLY A 73 6.45 -2.22 3.52
CA GLY A 73 7.26 -3.40 3.76
C GLY A 73 6.84 -4.55 2.85
N PHE A 74 7.36 -5.75 3.10
CA PHE A 74 7.08 -6.95 2.29
C PHE A 74 5.59 -7.28 2.16
N GLY A 75 4.75 -6.86 3.12
CA GLY A 75 3.30 -7.05 3.06
C GLY A 75 2.59 -6.20 2.00
N THR A 76 3.14 -5.05 1.63
CA THR A 76 2.55 -4.12 0.65
C THR A 76 3.45 -3.91 -0.58
N GLU A 77 4.55 -4.66 -0.67
CA GLU A 77 5.52 -4.64 -1.77
C GLU A 77 4.88 -4.82 -3.14
N GLY A 78 3.82 -5.63 -3.24
CA GLY A 78 3.10 -5.87 -4.50
C GLY A 78 2.53 -4.60 -5.16
N GLU A 79 2.30 -3.54 -4.39
CA GLU A 79 1.87 -2.23 -4.90
C GLU A 79 2.96 -1.18 -4.76
N ASN A 80 3.54 -1.06 -3.56
CA ASN A 80 4.49 0.01 -3.25
C ASN A 80 5.89 -0.24 -3.84
N GLY A 81 6.30 -1.50 -4.03
CA GLY A 81 7.58 -1.85 -4.63
C GLY A 81 7.70 -1.34 -6.08
N PRO A 82 6.75 -1.67 -6.97
CA PRO A 82 6.70 -1.09 -8.32
C PRO A 82 6.65 0.43 -8.34
N GLN A 83 5.91 1.06 -7.41
CA GLN A 83 5.85 2.53 -7.30
C GLN A 83 7.20 3.14 -6.93
N MET A 84 7.89 2.56 -5.94
CA MET A 84 9.26 2.94 -5.56
C MET A 84 10.20 2.80 -6.77
N ASN A 85 10.19 1.64 -7.44
CA ASN A 85 11.04 1.38 -8.59
C ASN A 85 10.79 2.41 -9.71
N ALA A 86 9.53 2.73 -10.01
CA ALA A 86 9.16 3.68 -11.05
C ALA A 86 9.67 5.10 -10.74
N LEU A 87 9.48 5.56 -9.50
CA LEU A 87 9.96 6.86 -9.05
C LEU A 87 11.50 6.93 -9.06
N ILE A 88 12.16 5.98 -8.41
CA ILE A 88 13.64 5.98 -8.27
C ILE A 88 14.32 5.90 -9.64
N ARG A 89 13.85 5.06 -10.57
CA ARG A 89 14.39 5.02 -11.94
C ARG A 89 14.20 6.35 -12.66
N HIS A 90 13.09 7.05 -12.43
CA HIS A 90 12.88 8.37 -13.02
C HIS A 90 13.85 9.41 -12.43
N LEU A 91 14.03 9.44 -11.11
CA LEU A 91 15.02 10.31 -10.46
C LEU A 91 16.45 10.03 -10.97
N ILE A 92 16.78 8.74 -11.15
CA ILE A 92 18.06 8.28 -11.69
C ILE A 92 18.31 8.82 -13.10
N ARG A 93 17.34 8.62 -14.01
CA ARG A 93 17.44 9.03 -15.42
C ARG A 93 17.49 10.54 -15.61
N ARG A 94 16.87 11.30 -14.70
CA ARG A 94 16.88 12.78 -14.72
C ARG A 94 18.03 13.39 -13.91
N ARG A 95 18.84 12.57 -13.23
CA ARG A 95 19.96 13.02 -12.37
C ARG A 95 19.48 13.94 -11.24
N LEU A 96 18.37 13.56 -10.59
CA LEU A 96 17.81 14.27 -9.44
C LEU A 96 18.25 13.60 -8.15
N ARG A 97 19.00 14.32 -7.32
CA ARG A 97 19.53 13.78 -6.05
C ARG A 97 18.41 13.51 -5.08
N PHE A 98 18.48 12.40 -4.35
CA PHE A 98 17.40 12.02 -3.44
C PHE A 98 17.90 11.44 -2.11
N ALA A 99 17.11 11.66 -1.07
CA ALA A 99 17.31 11.07 0.25
C ALA A 99 16.12 10.18 0.58
N VAL A 100 16.38 8.97 1.09
CA VAL A 100 15.32 8.04 1.53
C VAL A 100 15.29 8.01 3.05
N ILE A 101 14.09 8.06 3.63
CA ILE A 101 13.86 7.94 5.07
C ILE A 101 12.57 7.16 5.34
N ALA A 102 12.48 6.49 6.48
CA ALA A 102 11.24 5.91 6.99
C ALA A 102 10.91 6.46 8.38
N VAL A 103 9.63 6.44 8.77
CA VAL A 103 9.19 6.80 10.12
C VAL A 103 8.31 5.68 10.65
N THR A 104 8.91 4.74 11.35
CA THR A 104 8.29 3.45 11.65
C THR A 104 8.88 2.85 12.90
N LEU A 105 8.12 1.98 13.56
CA LEU A 105 8.63 1.10 14.61
C LEU A 105 9.26 -0.18 14.06
N ASP A 106 9.07 -0.46 12.76
CA ASP A 106 9.55 -1.64 12.05
C ASP A 106 10.70 -1.28 11.08
N PRO A 107 11.98 -1.50 11.46
CA PRO A 107 13.13 -1.31 10.57
C PRO A 107 13.08 -2.08 9.25
N VAL A 108 12.27 -3.13 9.11
CA VAL A 108 12.16 -3.86 7.83
C VAL A 108 11.66 -2.96 6.70
N ILE A 109 10.87 -1.94 7.02
CA ILE A 109 10.36 -0.97 6.05
C ILE A 109 11.50 -0.20 5.36
N ILE A 110 12.53 0.22 6.10
CA ILE A 110 13.65 0.93 5.48
C ILE A 110 14.58 -0.01 4.70
N GLU A 111 14.69 -1.27 5.13
CA GLU A 111 15.44 -2.29 4.39
C GLU A 111 14.78 -2.63 3.05
N ALA A 112 13.45 -2.75 3.00
CA ALA A 112 12.72 -2.95 1.75
C ALA A 112 12.99 -1.80 0.75
N ALA A 113 13.04 -0.57 1.24
CA ALA A 113 13.39 0.60 0.44
C ALA A 113 14.85 0.54 -0.06
N GLN A 114 15.79 0.18 0.81
CA GLN A 114 17.21 0.03 0.48
C GLN A 114 17.41 -0.98 -0.66
N VAL A 115 16.84 -2.17 -0.53
CA VAL A 115 16.92 -3.23 -1.54
C VAL A 115 16.35 -2.77 -2.88
N ALA A 116 15.19 -2.08 -2.86
CA ALA A 116 14.57 -1.56 -4.07
C ALA A 116 15.43 -0.49 -4.78
N VAL A 117 16.01 0.45 -4.01
CA VAL A 117 16.88 1.51 -4.55
C VAL A 117 18.16 0.93 -5.14
N GLU A 118 18.86 0.06 -4.41
CA GLU A 118 20.10 -0.56 -4.89
C GLU A 118 19.88 -1.41 -6.14
N ARG A 119 18.77 -2.15 -6.21
CA ARG A 119 18.37 -2.88 -7.42
C ARG A 119 18.18 -1.93 -8.59
N CYS A 120 17.42 -0.84 -8.41
CA CYS A 120 17.19 0.13 -9.48
C CYS A 120 18.49 0.79 -9.96
N ILE A 121 19.39 1.15 -9.04
CA ILE A 121 20.70 1.73 -9.39
C ILE A 121 21.51 0.74 -10.22
N ARG A 122 21.59 -0.52 -9.78
CA ARG A 122 22.33 -1.58 -10.48
C ARG A 122 21.80 -1.81 -11.89
N GLU A 123 20.48 -1.88 -12.04
CA GLU A 123 19.82 -2.12 -13.33
C GLU A 123 19.97 -0.93 -14.28
N GLU A 124 19.82 0.30 -13.80
CA GLU A 124 19.99 1.50 -14.64
C GLU A 124 21.47 1.75 -14.98
N GLN A 125 22.41 1.36 -14.11
CA GLN A 125 23.86 1.36 -14.40
C GLN A 125 24.25 0.34 -15.46
N ALA A 126 23.63 -0.85 -15.44
CA ALA A 126 23.88 -1.92 -16.39
C ALA A 126 23.14 -1.74 -17.74
N ARG A 127 22.32 -0.69 -17.88
CA ARG A 127 21.46 -0.50 -19.05
C ARG A 127 22.31 -0.13 -20.28
N ALA A 128 22.23 -0.98 -21.31
CA ALA A 128 22.96 -0.77 -22.57
C ALA A 128 22.42 0.45 -23.36
N ASP A 129 21.12 0.71 -23.28
CA ASP A 129 20.47 1.80 -24.00
C ASP A 129 20.36 3.06 -23.12
N GLY A 130 21.34 3.96 -23.19
CA GLY A 130 21.29 5.24 -22.50
C GLY A 130 22.68 5.79 -22.15
N PRO A 131 22.79 7.05 -21.71
CA PRO A 131 24.05 7.55 -21.19
C PRO A 131 24.44 6.73 -19.95
N PRO A 132 25.70 6.30 -19.79
CA PRO A 132 26.14 5.65 -18.57
C PRO A 132 25.88 6.57 -17.38
N VAL A 133 25.22 6.03 -16.35
CA VAL A 133 24.81 6.80 -15.18
C VAL A 133 25.53 6.26 -13.94
N GLU A 134 26.67 6.86 -13.60
CA GLU A 134 27.31 6.57 -12.31
C GLU A 134 26.49 7.23 -11.19
N TRP A 135 26.13 6.44 -10.16
CA TRP A 135 25.35 6.89 -9.01
C TRP A 135 26.08 6.49 -7.74
N ARG A 136 26.49 7.49 -6.96
CA ARG A 136 27.32 7.26 -5.77
C ARG A 136 26.56 7.52 -4.48
N TYR A 137 26.68 6.57 -3.57
CA TYR A 137 26.15 6.69 -2.22
C TYR A 137 26.88 7.79 -1.44
N GLY A 138 26.12 8.73 -0.87
CA GLY A 138 26.62 9.89 -0.14
C GLY A 138 26.80 11.16 -0.98
N GLU A 139 26.83 11.04 -2.30
CA GLU A 139 26.99 12.16 -3.24
C GLU A 139 25.68 12.44 -3.99
N ASP A 140 25.10 11.41 -4.60
CA ASP A 140 23.88 11.53 -5.42
C ASP A 140 22.63 11.04 -4.69
N TRP A 141 22.79 10.06 -3.81
CA TRP A 141 21.71 9.59 -2.95
C TRP A 141 22.20 9.16 -1.57
N ILE A 142 21.31 9.17 -0.58
CA ILE A 142 21.60 8.72 0.78
C ILE A 142 20.37 8.05 1.40
N ASN A 143 20.62 7.08 2.28
CA ASN A 143 19.57 6.48 3.10
C ASN A 143 19.75 6.95 4.55
N LEU A 144 18.83 7.80 5.00
CA LEU A 144 18.84 8.41 6.34
C LEU A 144 18.36 7.44 7.43
N GLY A 145 17.93 6.22 7.05
CA GLY A 145 17.46 5.20 7.97
C GLY A 145 16.01 5.39 8.33
N PHE A 146 15.64 4.94 9.53
CA PHE A 146 14.30 5.08 10.05
C PHE A 146 14.28 5.87 11.36
N ARG A 147 13.21 6.63 11.58
CA ARG A 147 12.92 7.26 12.86
C ARG A 147 11.86 6.43 13.60
N PRO A 148 12.17 5.91 14.80
CA PRO A 148 11.17 5.23 15.62
C PRO A 148 10.04 6.17 16.02
N ALA A 149 8.86 5.98 15.40
CA ALA A 149 7.62 6.60 15.82
C ALA A 149 6.43 5.77 15.32
N PRO A 150 5.33 5.69 16.10
CA PRO A 150 4.13 4.95 15.69
C PRO A 150 3.35 5.63 14.55
N ALA A 151 3.58 6.93 14.32
CA ALA A 151 2.92 7.67 13.25
C ALA A 151 3.78 8.87 12.81
N PHE A 152 3.64 9.27 11.54
CA PHE A 152 4.44 10.33 10.96
C PHE A 152 4.16 11.72 11.57
N HIS A 153 2.90 12.08 11.86
CA HIS A 153 2.55 13.37 12.47
C HIS A 153 3.30 13.71 13.76
N MET A 154 3.72 12.69 14.53
CA MET A 154 4.47 12.88 15.78
C MET A 154 5.84 13.51 15.55
N VAL A 155 6.42 13.29 14.37
CA VAL A 155 7.77 13.77 14.02
C VAL A 155 7.77 14.71 12.82
N ALA A 156 6.68 14.79 12.04
CA ALA A 156 6.58 15.57 10.80
C ALA A 156 6.99 17.04 10.97
N LYS A 157 6.58 17.69 12.07
CA LYS A 157 6.95 19.09 12.37
C LYS A 157 8.45 19.25 12.61
N GLY A 158 9.06 18.33 13.35
CA GLY A 158 10.50 18.33 13.57
C GLY A 158 11.26 18.09 12.27
N MET A 159 10.75 17.18 11.44
CA MET A 159 11.34 16.80 10.16
C MET A 159 11.35 17.96 9.18
N ALA A 160 10.25 18.71 9.14
CA ALA A 160 10.15 19.90 8.29
C ALA A 160 11.14 21.00 8.71
N ALA A 161 11.38 21.15 10.01
CA ALA A 161 12.24 22.20 10.55
C ALA A 161 13.73 21.87 10.44
N ASP A 162 14.11 20.63 10.74
CA ASP A 162 15.49 20.16 10.69
C ASP A 162 15.55 18.67 10.32
N LEU A 163 15.73 18.39 9.03
CA LEU A 163 15.88 17.04 8.48
C LEU A 163 17.13 16.33 9.01
N ARG A 164 18.20 17.07 9.34
CA ARG A 164 19.45 16.47 9.82
C ARG A 164 19.33 15.97 11.26
N SER A 165 18.42 16.57 12.04
CA SER A 165 18.15 16.12 13.42
C SER A 165 17.57 14.70 13.51
N PHE A 166 17.16 14.11 12.38
CA PHE A 166 16.48 12.81 12.33
C PHE A 166 17.43 11.63 12.42
N ALA A 167 18.68 11.82 11.98
CA ALA A 167 19.68 10.78 11.98
C ALA A 167 21.06 11.38 12.33
N VAL A 168 21.69 10.85 13.37
CA VAL A 168 23.07 11.19 13.75
C VAL A 168 24.05 10.43 12.87
N ARG A 169 23.70 9.19 12.50
CA ARG A 169 24.48 8.30 11.64
C ARG A 169 23.65 7.83 10.46
N ASP A 170 24.34 7.65 9.36
CA ASP A 170 23.85 7.08 8.11
C ASP A 170 23.41 5.61 8.26
N HIS A 171 22.41 5.17 7.48
CA HIS A 171 21.87 3.82 7.59
C HIS A 171 22.81 2.74 7.07
N VAL A 172 23.53 2.99 5.97
CA VAL A 172 24.28 1.95 5.26
C VAL A 172 25.71 1.86 5.77
N ARG A 173 26.44 2.98 5.76
CA ARG A 173 27.85 3.04 6.17
C ARG A 173 28.03 3.25 7.67
N LYS A 174 26.95 3.52 8.42
CA LYS A 174 26.95 3.75 9.87
C LYS A 174 27.91 4.87 10.32
N ARG A 175 28.22 5.83 9.43
CA ARG A 175 29.07 7.01 9.70
C ARG A 175 28.22 8.23 10.05
N GLU A 176 28.81 9.22 10.71
CA GLU A 176 28.11 10.46 11.07
C GLU A 176 27.64 11.23 9.83
N LEU A 177 26.42 11.76 9.90
CA LEU A 177 25.79 12.53 8.83
C LEU A 177 26.35 13.96 8.76
N THR A 178 27.56 14.07 8.20
CA THR A 178 28.25 15.35 7.99
C THR A 178 28.57 15.56 6.51
N PRO A 179 28.65 16.82 6.04
CA PRO A 179 29.08 17.12 4.67
C PRO A 179 30.44 16.52 4.27
N GLN A 180 31.34 16.30 5.24
CA GLN A 180 32.64 15.68 5.00
C GLN A 180 32.53 14.19 4.69
N ASN A 181 31.62 13.48 5.36
CA ASN A 181 31.38 12.05 5.12
C ASN A 181 30.46 11.84 3.91
N PHE A 182 29.49 12.73 3.73
CA PHE A 182 28.42 12.63 2.74
C PHE A 182 28.12 14.01 2.13
N PRO A 183 28.71 14.35 0.97
CA PRO A 183 28.52 15.66 0.33
C PRO A 183 27.06 16.08 0.11
N ILE A 184 26.15 15.13 -0.11
CA ILE A 184 24.71 15.41 -0.29
C ILE A 184 24.07 16.09 0.93
N VAL A 185 24.58 15.84 2.15
CA VAL A 185 24.02 16.39 3.40
C VAL A 185 24.10 17.92 3.42
N ALA A 186 25.09 18.52 2.75
CA ALA A 186 25.20 19.98 2.64
C ALA A 186 23.98 20.62 1.95
N ARG A 187 23.28 19.87 1.10
CA ARG A 187 22.21 20.38 0.22
C ARG A 187 20.84 20.48 0.86
N PHE A 188 20.62 19.88 2.03
CA PHE A 188 19.33 19.92 2.70
C PHE A 188 19.50 20.11 4.21
N ARG A 189 18.69 21.00 4.79
CA ARG A 189 18.55 21.20 6.23
C ARG A 189 17.09 21.24 6.63
N SER A 190 16.25 22.00 5.92
CA SER A 190 14.81 22.09 6.18
C SER A 190 13.99 21.62 4.98
N ALA A 191 12.66 21.60 5.12
CA ALA A 191 11.75 21.30 4.03
C ALA A 191 11.80 22.32 2.86
N ASP A 192 12.32 23.53 3.07
CA ASP A 192 12.46 24.55 2.01
C ASP A 192 13.60 24.23 1.02
N ASP A 193 14.56 23.42 1.45
CA ASP A 193 15.70 22.96 0.65
C ASP A 193 15.33 21.75 -0.25
N LEU A 194 14.09 21.27 -0.17
CA LEU A 194 13.60 20.14 -0.95
C LEU A 194 12.94 20.62 -2.25
N SER A 195 13.20 19.92 -3.35
CA SER A 195 12.49 20.16 -4.62
C SER A 195 11.18 19.39 -4.72
N LEU A 196 11.09 18.25 -4.05
CA LEU A 196 9.92 17.38 -4.03
C LEU A 196 9.90 16.58 -2.74
N PHE A 197 8.70 16.43 -2.17
CA PHE A 197 8.46 15.46 -1.11
C PHE A 197 7.60 14.33 -1.65
N ALA A 198 8.23 13.18 -1.90
CA ALA A 198 7.59 12.00 -2.44
C ALA A 198 7.33 10.97 -1.33
N LEU A 199 6.10 10.49 -1.23
CA LEU A 199 5.71 9.48 -0.25
C LEU A 199 5.36 8.17 -0.95
N ILE A 200 6.11 7.11 -0.68
CA ILE A 200 5.72 5.75 -1.08
C ILE A 200 5.25 5.05 0.20
N THR A 201 3.95 4.90 0.37
CA THR A 201 3.36 4.51 1.66
C THR A 201 2.19 3.55 1.51
N ALA A 202 2.03 2.67 2.50
CA ALA A 202 0.86 1.83 2.70
C ALA A 202 -0.33 2.58 3.33
N SER A 203 -0.15 3.81 3.81
CA SER A 203 -1.11 4.56 4.62
C SER A 203 -1.43 5.93 4.03
N GLU A 204 -2.70 6.26 3.88
CA GLU A 204 -3.15 7.59 3.50
C GLU A 204 -2.82 8.65 4.55
N GLU A 205 -2.70 8.27 5.83
CA GLU A 205 -2.41 9.20 6.92
C GLU A 205 -1.04 9.84 6.78
N ASP A 206 -0.02 9.13 6.27
CA ASP A 206 1.31 9.71 6.05
C ASP A 206 1.27 10.85 5.02
N VAL A 207 0.44 10.70 3.98
CA VAL A 207 0.24 11.73 2.95
C VAL A 207 -0.56 12.91 3.50
N LYS A 208 -1.61 12.64 4.27
CA LYS A 208 -2.39 13.67 4.98
C LYS A 208 -1.51 14.44 5.97
N ASP A 209 -0.61 13.76 6.68
CA ASP A 209 0.36 14.37 7.60
C ASP A 209 1.35 15.26 6.84
N ALA A 210 1.90 14.79 5.71
CA ALA A 210 2.77 15.58 4.85
C ALA A 210 2.09 16.86 4.34
N ILE A 211 0.84 16.77 3.87
CA ILE A 211 0.09 17.94 3.38
C ILE A 211 -0.27 18.88 4.53
N GLY A 212 -0.90 18.34 5.58
CA GLY A 212 -1.49 19.13 6.66
C GLY A 212 -0.46 19.75 7.61
N ILE A 213 0.71 19.13 7.76
CA ILE A 213 1.74 19.57 8.74
C ILE A 213 2.96 20.20 8.05
N VAL A 214 3.47 19.58 6.98
CA VAL A 214 4.70 20.02 6.29
C VAL A 214 4.36 21.05 5.22
N GLN A 215 3.60 20.66 4.19
CA GLN A 215 3.27 21.54 3.06
C GLN A 215 2.46 22.77 3.47
N SER A 216 1.57 22.65 4.46
CA SER A 216 0.78 23.77 4.97
C SER A 216 1.64 24.94 5.45
N LYS A 217 2.87 24.66 5.91
CA LYS A 217 3.88 25.64 6.33
C LYS A 217 4.89 25.97 5.24
N HIS A 218 5.18 25.01 4.36
CA HIS A 218 6.11 25.12 3.25
C HIS A 218 5.34 25.07 1.92
N ARG A 219 4.54 26.10 1.63
CA ARG A 219 3.59 26.10 0.49
C ARG A 219 4.23 25.91 -0.89
N GLY A 220 5.53 26.19 -1.02
CA GLY A 220 6.30 25.95 -2.25
C GLY A 220 6.63 24.48 -2.49
N LEU A 221 6.63 23.65 -1.44
CA LEU A 221 6.99 22.23 -1.53
C LEU A 221 5.84 21.42 -2.15
N LYS A 222 6.13 20.77 -3.26
CA LYS A 222 5.19 19.85 -3.90
C LYS A 222 5.24 18.50 -3.19
N VAL A 223 4.06 17.98 -2.84
CA VAL A 223 3.89 16.66 -2.25
C VAL A 223 3.31 15.74 -3.31
N VAL A 224 3.91 14.58 -3.51
CA VAL A 224 3.40 13.53 -4.40
C VAL A 224 3.38 12.20 -3.67
N ALA A 225 2.50 11.29 -4.07
CA ALA A 225 2.35 10.02 -3.38
C ALA A 225 2.28 8.82 -4.35
N GLY A 226 2.81 7.68 -3.92
CA GLY A 226 2.45 6.36 -4.39
C GLY A 226 1.88 5.59 -3.21
N THR A 227 0.64 5.11 -3.32
CA THR A 227 0.01 4.37 -2.22
C THR A 227 -0.83 3.21 -2.71
N MET A 228 -1.27 2.37 -1.78
CA MET A 228 -2.17 1.26 -2.07
C MET A 228 -3.51 1.77 -2.62
N GLY A 229 -4.15 1.00 -3.48
CA GLY A 229 -5.41 1.42 -4.11
C GLY A 229 -6.57 1.65 -3.12
N ILE A 230 -6.51 1.03 -1.93
CA ILE A 230 -7.48 1.30 -0.86
C ILE A 230 -7.25 2.65 -0.18
N ALA A 231 -5.98 3.00 0.07
CA ALA A 231 -5.57 4.26 0.70
C ALA A 231 -5.68 5.45 -0.28
N ALA A 232 -5.45 5.21 -1.58
CA ALA A 232 -5.54 6.21 -2.63
C ALA A 232 -6.91 6.91 -2.68
N ILE A 233 -7.99 6.21 -2.30
CA ILE A 233 -9.36 6.72 -2.36
C ILE A 233 -9.54 7.97 -1.50
N ASP A 234 -8.93 7.95 -0.32
CA ASP A 234 -8.96 9.05 0.64
C ASP A 234 -8.07 10.23 0.19
N LEU A 235 -7.24 10.05 -0.83
CA LEU A 235 -6.30 11.06 -1.32
C LEU A 235 -6.83 11.89 -2.49
N TYR A 236 -7.83 11.39 -3.23
CA TYR A 236 -8.43 12.13 -4.36
C TYR A 236 -8.97 13.53 -4.01
N PRO A 237 -9.58 13.78 -2.83
CA PRO A 237 -9.98 15.14 -2.45
C PRO A 237 -8.80 16.12 -2.43
N TYR A 238 -7.63 15.66 -1.98
CA TYR A 238 -6.41 16.47 -1.92
C TYR A 238 -5.75 16.64 -3.28
N LEU A 239 -5.90 15.66 -4.17
CA LEU A 239 -5.47 15.77 -5.57
C LEU A 239 -6.33 16.82 -6.30
N ASN A 240 -7.64 16.78 -6.12
CA ASN A 240 -8.58 17.69 -6.78
C ASN A 240 -8.43 19.15 -6.30
N SER A 241 -8.12 19.33 -5.01
CA SER A 241 -7.82 20.66 -4.43
C SER A 241 -6.42 21.18 -4.78
N GLY A 242 -5.58 20.37 -5.43
CA GLY A 242 -4.20 20.72 -5.78
C GLY A 242 -3.21 20.68 -4.60
N GLN A 243 -3.64 20.22 -3.42
CA GLN A 243 -2.76 20.01 -2.26
C GLN A 243 -1.78 18.85 -2.54
N LEU A 244 -2.29 17.74 -3.07
CA LEU A 244 -1.48 16.64 -3.60
C LEU A 244 -1.19 16.90 -5.08
N SER A 245 0.09 16.91 -5.46
CA SER A 245 0.51 17.31 -6.81
C SER A 245 0.61 16.16 -7.82
N GLY A 246 0.37 14.93 -7.38
CA GLY A 246 0.39 13.74 -8.22
C GLY A 246 0.25 12.47 -7.39
N LEU A 247 -0.31 11.42 -7.98
CA LEU A 247 -0.61 10.17 -7.29
C LEU A 247 -0.38 8.97 -8.21
N MET A 248 0.44 8.02 -7.77
CA MET A 248 0.46 6.65 -8.29
C MET A 248 -0.52 5.79 -7.47
N ASP A 249 -1.70 5.54 -8.03
CA ASP A 249 -2.73 4.68 -7.40
C ASP A 249 -2.40 3.20 -7.66
N SER A 250 -2.05 2.48 -6.60
CA SER A 250 -1.81 1.04 -6.63
C SER A 250 -0.64 0.64 -7.58
N ALA A 251 -0.49 -0.66 -7.83
CA ALA A 251 0.42 -1.18 -8.84
C ALA A 251 0.04 -0.70 -10.26
N ARG A 252 -1.24 -0.33 -10.47
CA ARG A 252 -1.71 0.26 -11.73
C ARG A 252 -1.00 1.57 -12.04
N GLY A 253 -0.93 2.49 -11.07
CA GLY A 253 -0.25 3.77 -11.23
C GLY A 253 1.23 3.59 -11.54
N ALA A 254 1.89 2.60 -10.92
CA ALA A 254 3.26 2.25 -11.26
C ALA A 254 3.41 1.77 -12.72
N ALA A 255 2.51 0.89 -13.19
CA ALA A 255 2.52 0.41 -14.58
C ALA A 255 2.29 1.55 -15.59
N GLU A 256 1.36 2.45 -15.30
CA GLU A 256 1.13 3.67 -16.09
C GLU A 256 2.36 4.58 -16.11
N TYR A 257 3.04 4.73 -14.98
CA TYR A 257 4.26 5.50 -14.87
C TYR A 257 5.42 4.86 -15.64
N PHE A 258 5.56 3.53 -15.60
CA PHE A 258 6.55 2.82 -16.42
C PHE A 258 6.29 2.95 -17.92
N ALA A 259 5.02 3.01 -18.34
CA ALA A 259 4.68 3.26 -19.73
C ALA A 259 5.07 4.68 -20.18
N LEU A 260 5.03 5.68 -19.28
CA LEU A 260 5.58 7.01 -19.52
C LEU A 260 7.11 7.01 -19.57
N LEU A 261 7.74 6.24 -18.67
CA LEU A 261 9.20 6.19 -18.54
C LEU A 261 9.88 5.39 -19.65
N ASN A 262 9.20 4.40 -20.23
CA ASN A 262 9.68 3.54 -21.32
C ASN A 262 8.60 3.39 -22.41
N PRO A 263 8.32 4.44 -23.21
CA PRO A 263 7.30 4.36 -24.26
C PRO A 263 7.61 3.27 -25.30
N ASP A 264 8.89 3.07 -25.59
CA ASP A 264 9.39 2.16 -26.62
C ASP A 264 9.75 0.75 -26.11
N ALA A 265 9.56 0.46 -24.81
CA ALA A 265 9.86 -0.86 -24.26
C ALA A 265 9.11 -1.94 -25.05
N ARG A 266 9.84 -2.93 -25.56
CA ARG A 266 9.29 -4.03 -26.36
C ARG A 266 8.73 -5.16 -25.49
N ASP A 267 9.30 -5.35 -24.31
CA ASP A 267 8.88 -6.38 -23.38
C ASP A 267 7.66 -5.89 -22.57
N ALA A 268 6.56 -6.64 -22.65
CA ALA A 268 5.39 -6.38 -21.84
C ALA A 268 5.59 -7.02 -20.47
N ASP A 269 5.70 -6.19 -19.43
CA ASP A 269 5.59 -6.68 -18.05
C ASP A 269 4.24 -7.45 -17.94
N PRO A 270 4.26 -8.75 -17.61
CA PRO A 270 3.06 -9.57 -17.54
C PRO A 270 2.16 -9.19 -16.35
N LEU A 271 2.71 -8.57 -15.30
CA LEU A 271 1.99 -8.26 -14.06
C LEU A 271 0.84 -7.24 -14.27
N PRO A 272 1.03 -6.10 -14.96
CA PRO A 272 -0.07 -5.20 -15.32
C PRO A 272 -1.18 -5.87 -16.13
N ASN A 273 -0.81 -6.74 -17.08
CA ASN A 273 -1.77 -7.47 -17.90
C ASN A 273 -2.58 -8.47 -17.07
N ALA A 274 -1.94 -9.17 -16.12
CA ALA A 274 -2.59 -10.08 -15.18
C ALA A 274 -3.65 -9.37 -14.34
N MET A 275 -3.32 -8.18 -13.81
CA MET A 275 -4.28 -7.36 -13.07
C MET A 275 -5.42 -6.86 -13.94
N GLY A 276 -5.14 -6.40 -15.16
CA GLY A 276 -6.14 -5.94 -16.11
C GLY A 276 -7.13 -7.04 -16.51
N LEU A 277 -6.62 -8.23 -16.84
CA LEU A 277 -7.44 -9.38 -17.24
C LEU A 277 -8.26 -9.93 -16.06
N GLY A 278 -7.68 -9.97 -14.85
CA GLY A 278 -8.40 -10.33 -13.62
C GLY A 278 -9.60 -9.40 -13.36
N LYS A 279 -9.41 -8.09 -13.52
CA LYS A 279 -10.50 -7.09 -13.40
C LYS A 279 -11.57 -7.28 -14.45
N LEU A 280 -11.18 -7.47 -15.72
CA LEU A 280 -12.12 -7.69 -16.81
C LEU A 280 -12.96 -8.95 -16.54
N ALA A 281 -12.33 -10.04 -16.11
CA ALA A 281 -13.01 -11.27 -15.75
C ALA A 281 -14.02 -11.04 -14.61
N LEU A 282 -13.64 -10.28 -13.58
CA LEU A 282 -14.54 -9.92 -12.49
C LEU A 282 -15.73 -9.06 -12.96
N VAL A 283 -15.50 -8.04 -13.78
CA VAL A 283 -16.57 -7.19 -14.32
C VAL A 283 -17.56 -8.03 -15.13
N VAL A 284 -17.05 -8.91 -16.00
CA VAL A 284 -17.89 -9.84 -16.76
C VAL A 284 -18.71 -10.74 -15.83
N LEU A 285 -18.10 -11.29 -14.78
CA LEU A 285 -18.81 -12.12 -13.79
C LEU A 285 -19.88 -11.34 -13.02
N VAL A 286 -19.61 -10.09 -12.64
CA VAL A 286 -20.59 -9.21 -11.98
C VAL A 286 -21.76 -8.91 -12.90
N VAL A 287 -21.49 -8.58 -14.17
CA VAL A 287 -22.52 -8.34 -15.19
C VAL A 287 -23.37 -9.60 -15.39
N ILE A 288 -22.75 -10.76 -15.55
CA ILE A 288 -23.45 -12.05 -15.66
C ILE A 288 -24.29 -12.33 -14.40
N GLY A 289 -23.72 -12.09 -13.21
CA GLY A 289 -24.41 -12.29 -11.93
C GLY A 289 -25.64 -11.39 -11.78
N ASN A 290 -25.53 -10.13 -12.17
CA ASN A 290 -26.64 -9.18 -12.17
C ASN A 290 -27.73 -9.60 -13.16
N PHE A 291 -27.37 -9.96 -14.39
CA PHE A 291 -28.33 -10.48 -15.37
C PHE A 291 -29.03 -11.75 -14.89
N ALA A 292 -28.29 -12.70 -14.31
CA ALA A 292 -28.85 -13.91 -13.73
C ALA A 292 -29.83 -13.61 -12.58
N TRP A 293 -29.51 -12.63 -11.74
CA TRP A 293 -30.41 -12.19 -10.66
C TRP A 293 -31.70 -11.55 -11.18
N PHE A 294 -31.63 -10.67 -12.18
CA PHE A 294 -32.81 -10.06 -12.80
C PHE A 294 -33.68 -11.12 -13.49
N ALA A 295 -33.07 -12.06 -14.21
CA ALA A 295 -33.75 -13.20 -14.83
C ALA A 295 -34.45 -14.10 -13.80
N ALA A 296 -33.84 -14.30 -12.63
CA ALA A 296 -34.42 -15.08 -11.54
C ALA A 296 -35.55 -14.31 -10.81
N ARG A 297 -35.44 -12.98 -10.68
CA ARG A 297 -36.44 -12.13 -10.02
C ARG A 297 -37.79 -12.17 -10.73
N GLY A 298 -37.81 -12.24 -12.06
CA GLY A 298 -39.05 -12.39 -12.85
C GLY A 298 -39.77 -13.73 -12.66
N ARG A 299 -39.11 -14.73 -12.03
CA ARG A 299 -39.68 -16.06 -11.75
C ARG A 299 -39.95 -16.32 -10.27
N ARG A 300 -39.78 -15.33 -9.39
CA ARG A 300 -40.04 -15.46 -7.94
C ARG A 300 -41.52 -15.66 -7.58
N GLY A 301 -42.44 -15.61 -8.54
CA GLY A 301 -43.81 -16.12 -8.38
C GLY A 301 -43.96 -17.64 -8.53
N ASP A 302 -43.03 -18.32 -9.22
CA ASP A 302 -43.15 -19.73 -9.62
C ASP A 302 -42.00 -20.64 -9.12
N VAL A 303 -40.96 -20.06 -8.52
CA VAL A 303 -39.86 -20.85 -7.94
C VAL A 303 -40.05 -20.90 -6.44
N ALA A 304 -40.82 -21.91 -6.01
CA ALA A 304 -40.75 -22.46 -4.66
C ALA A 304 -39.27 -22.58 -4.25
N GLU A 305 -39.01 -22.18 -3.01
CA GLU A 305 -37.77 -22.31 -2.24
C GLU A 305 -36.56 -22.90 -2.99
N SER A 306 -35.53 -22.06 -3.13
CA SER A 306 -34.18 -22.51 -3.47
C SER A 306 -33.84 -23.84 -2.77
N PRO A 307 -33.35 -24.87 -3.49
CA PRO A 307 -32.95 -26.15 -2.89
C PRO A 307 -31.79 -26.03 -1.86
N ARG A 308 -31.32 -24.81 -1.55
CA ARG A 308 -30.40 -24.56 -0.45
C ARG A 308 -31.06 -24.69 0.93
N ALA A 309 -32.38 -24.47 1.08
CA ALA A 309 -33.08 -24.68 2.35
C ALA A 309 -33.38 -26.18 2.61
N ALA A 310 -33.57 -26.97 1.54
CA ALA A 310 -33.78 -28.41 1.63
C ALA A 310 -32.49 -29.23 1.85
N ASN A 311 -31.31 -28.65 1.60
CA ASN A 311 -30.01 -29.33 1.78
C ASN A 311 -29.37 -29.09 3.17
N THR A 312 -30.00 -28.31 4.03
CA THR A 312 -29.53 -28.05 5.41
C THR A 312 -30.20 -28.95 6.45
N ALA A 313 -31.29 -29.63 6.10
CA ALA A 313 -31.85 -30.71 6.89
C ALA A 313 -31.47 -32.04 6.22
N THR A 314 -30.90 -32.97 6.98
CA THR A 314 -30.51 -34.33 6.54
C THR A 314 -29.28 -34.47 5.63
N SER A 315 -28.10 -34.03 6.07
CA SER A 315 -26.88 -34.77 5.70
C SER A 315 -26.65 -35.86 6.74
N THR A 316 -26.90 -37.12 6.39
CA THR A 316 -26.47 -38.25 7.23
C THR A 316 -24.95 -38.20 7.44
N PRO A 317 -24.41 -38.70 8.57
CA PRO A 317 -22.97 -38.71 8.85
C PRO A 317 -22.14 -39.30 7.71
N ALA A 318 -22.70 -40.28 6.98
CA ALA A 318 -22.10 -40.89 5.80
C ALA A 318 -21.90 -39.90 4.62
N VAL A 319 -22.90 -39.06 4.32
CA VAL A 319 -22.81 -38.07 3.23
C VAL A 319 -21.83 -36.95 3.59
N ALA A 320 -21.77 -36.56 4.87
CA ALA A 320 -20.78 -35.63 5.37
C ALA A 320 -19.35 -36.21 5.30
N ALA A 321 -19.18 -37.47 5.70
CA ALA A 321 -17.91 -38.19 5.62
C ALA A 321 -17.43 -38.36 4.17
N GLU A 322 -18.32 -38.72 3.24
CA GLU A 322 -17.99 -38.86 1.83
C GLU A 322 -17.61 -37.52 1.18
N ARG A 323 -18.33 -36.43 1.49
CA ARG A 323 -17.95 -35.08 1.07
C ARG A 323 -16.57 -34.70 1.61
N ASN A 324 -16.27 -35.04 2.86
CA ASN A 324 -14.98 -34.75 3.47
C ASN A 324 -13.85 -35.61 2.85
N ALA A 325 -14.11 -36.87 2.54
CA ALA A 325 -13.18 -37.77 1.86
C ALA A 325 -12.87 -37.29 0.43
N ARG A 326 -13.89 -36.92 -0.36
CA ARG A 326 -13.70 -36.34 -1.70
C ARG A 326 -12.92 -35.02 -1.64
N ARG A 327 -13.15 -34.22 -0.60
CA ARG A 327 -12.43 -32.96 -0.34
C ARG A 327 -10.97 -33.22 0.01
N GLN A 328 -10.69 -34.16 0.91
CA GLN A 328 -9.32 -34.59 1.25
C GLN A 328 -8.59 -35.19 0.06
N HIS A 329 -9.27 -35.99 -0.76
CA HIS A 329 -8.69 -36.56 -1.98
C HIS A 329 -8.28 -35.47 -2.98
N ARG A 330 -9.12 -34.45 -3.20
CA ARG A 330 -8.79 -33.29 -4.04
C ARG A 330 -7.59 -32.49 -3.52
N ILE A 331 -7.50 -32.31 -2.20
CA ILE A 331 -6.33 -31.68 -1.55
C ILE A 331 -5.08 -32.51 -1.84
N ARG A 332 -5.13 -33.82 -1.60
CA ARG A 332 -4.00 -34.73 -1.87
C ARG A 332 -3.57 -34.72 -3.33
N LEU A 333 -4.52 -34.63 -4.27
CA LEU A 333 -4.22 -34.63 -5.71
C LEU A 333 -3.57 -33.32 -6.17
N LEU A 334 -4.03 -32.17 -5.66
CA LEU A 334 -3.36 -30.88 -5.91
C LEU A 334 -1.94 -30.86 -5.34
N PHE A 335 -1.73 -31.43 -4.16
CA PHE A 335 -0.38 -31.56 -3.59
C PHE A 335 0.48 -32.57 -4.33
N ALA A 336 -0.06 -33.69 -4.82
CA ALA A 336 0.69 -34.62 -5.64
C ALA A 336 1.19 -33.94 -6.93
N LEU A 337 0.35 -33.09 -7.54
CA LEU A 337 0.73 -32.29 -8.71
C LEU A 337 1.83 -31.25 -8.39
N ALA A 338 1.81 -30.65 -7.19
CA ALA A 338 2.86 -29.74 -6.74
C ALA A 338 4.11 -30.45 -6.20
N ALA A 339 3.99 -31.68 -5.70
CA ALA A 339 5.08 -32.42 -5.06
C ALA A 339 6.15 -32.83 -6.05
N ALA A 340 5.78 -33.16 -7.29
CA ALA A 340 6.73 -33.50 -8.35
C ALA A 340 7.72 -32.35 -8.68
N PRO A 341 7.27 -31.11 -8.98
CA PRO A 341 8.19 -30.00 -9.22
C PRO A 341 8.96 -29.56 -7.97
N ILE A 342 8.37 -29.66 -6.75
CA ILE A 342 9.09 -29.41 -5.50
C ILE A 342 10.21 -30.44 -5.29
N ALA A 343 9.91 -31.73 -5.46
CA ALA A 343 10.88 -32.81 -5.34
C ALA A 343 12.01 -32.65 -6.37
N LEU A 344 11.67 -32.28 -7.62
CA LEU A 344 12.66 -32.00 -8.65
C LEU A 344 13.59 -30.83 -8.25
N GLN A 345 13.05 -29.75 -7.68
CA GLN A 345 13.88 -28.66 -7.16
C GLN A 345 14.76 -29.09 -6.00
N LEU A 346 14.24 -29.88 -5.04
CA LEU A 346 15.02 -30.39 -3.92
C LEU A 346 16.17 -31.29 -4.40
N VAL A 347 15.94 -32.12 -5.41
CA VAL A 347 16.98 -32.94 -6.04
C VAL A 347 18.03 -32.07 -6.76
N ARG A 348 17.62 -31.03 -7.49
CA ARG A 348 18.55 -30.09 -8.13
C ARG A 348 19.37 -29.29 -7.10
N LEU A 349 18.74 -28.91 -5.99
CA LEU A 349 19.38 -28.24 -4.86
C LEU A 349 20.42 -29.14 -4.22
N THR A 350 20.08 -30.39 -3.88
CA THR A 350 21.04 -31.32 -3.25
C THR A 350 22.17 -31.72 -4.18
N ALA A 351 21.90 -31.86 -5.49
CA ALA A 351 22.93 -32.15 -6.49
C ALA A 351 23.92 -30.99 -6.71
N GLY A 352 23.47 -29.73 -6.57
CA GLY A 352 24.30 -28.54 -6.80
C GLY A 352 24.85 -27.86 -5.54
N ALA A 353 24.40 -28.25 -4.34
CA ALA A 353 24.67 -27.56 -3.07
C ALA A 353 26.15 -27.39 -2.75
N GLN A 354 27.00 -28.35 -3.13
CA GLN A 354 28.45 -28.28 -2.84
C GLN A 354 29.20 -27.31 -3.77
N THR A 355 28.61 -26.93 -4.90
CA THR A 355 29.25 -26.09 -5.93
C THR A 355 28.67 -24.68 -6.02
N MET A 356 27.58 -24.39 -5.30
CA MET A 356 26.90 -23.10 -5.34
C MET A 356 27.49 -22.12 -4.31
N PRO A 357 27.61 -20.82 -4.64
CA PRO A 357 27.93 -19.81 -3.66
C PRO A 357 26.84 -19.75 -2.56
N PRO A 358 27.20 -19.42 -1.30
CA PRO A 358 26.27 -19.46 -0.16
C PRO A 358 24.99 -18.65 -0.38
N ASP A 359 25.13 -17.43 -0.91
CA ASP A 359 24.01 -16.51 -1.13
C ASP A 359 22.97 -17.07 -2.12
N GLU A 360 23.44 -17.78 -3.16
CA GLU A 360 22.57 -18.39 -4.16
C GLU A 360 21.86 -19.63 -3.61
N LEU A 361 22.55 -20.39 -2.74
CA LEU A 361 21.94 -21.52 -2.04
C LEU A 361 20.82 -21.05 -1.10
N GLU A 362 21.08 -20.00 -0.31
CA GLU A 362 20.09 -19.38 0.58
C GLU A 362 18.87 -18.89 -0.21
N ARG A 363 19.08 -18.19 -1.32
CA ARG A 363 18.00 -17.72 -2.20
C ARG A 363 17.14 -18.87 -2.72
N ARG A 364 17.75 -19.96 -3.19
CA ARG A 364 16.99 -21.11 -3.72
C ARG A 364 16.22 -21.86 -2.63
N ILE A 365 16.80 -22.01 -1.44
CA ILE A 365 16.10 -22.58 -0.28
C ILE A 365 14.91 -21.70 0.09
N GLY A 366 15.12 -20.38 0.15
CA GLY A 366 14.06 -19.39 0.37
C GLY A 366 12.92 -19.52 -0.65
N ASN A 367 13.25 -19.71 -1.93
CA ASN A 367 12.24 -19.90 -2.98
C ASN A 367 11.40 -21.17 -2.76
N VAL A 368 12.02 -22.30 -2.40
CA VAL A 368 11.28 -23.55 -2.10
C VAL A 368 10.33 -23.35 -0.92
N ILE A 369 10.81 -22.73 0.16
CA ILE A 369 10.00 -22.42 1.34
C ILE A 369 8.83 -21.51 0.94
N GLY A 370 9.10 -20.47 0.14
CA GLY A 370 8.10 -19.55 -0.37
C GLY A 370 6.99 -20.24 -1.19
N VAL A 371 7.36 -21.21 -2.03
CA VAL A 371 6.39 -22.01 -2.81
C VAL A 371 5.50 -22.84 -1.89
N VAL A 372 6.09 -23.55 -0.94
CA VAL A 372 5.34 -24.41 0.01
C VAL A 372 4.37 -23.58 0.83
N LEU A 373 4.80 -22.44 1.35
CA LEU A 373 3.94 -21.54 2.13
C LEU A 373 2.83 -20.94 1.26
N THR A 374 3.14 -20.49 0.03
CA THR A 374 2.15 -19.92 -0.90
C THR A 374 1.07 -20.94 -1.28
N LEU A 375 1.46 -22.15 -1.67
CA LEU A 375 0.53 -23.23 -1.98
C LEU A 375 -0.26 -23.68 -0.73
N GLY A 376 0.38 -23.64 0.44
CA GLY A 376 -0.24 -23.86 1.74
C GLY A 376 -1.38 -22.89 2.02
N VAL A 377 -1.18 -21.60 1.76
CA VAL A 377 -2.25 -20.58 1.87
C VAL A 377 -3.33 -20.81 0.80
N PHE A 378 -2.95 -21.08 -0.44
CA PHE A 378 -3.92 -21.33 -1.53
C PHE A 378 -4.79 -22.59 -1.30
N SER A 379 -4.34 -23.52 -0.46
CA SER A 379 -5.14 -24.68 -0.06
C SER A 379 -6.49 -24.29 0.58
N PHE A 380 -6.60 -23.07 1.13
CA PHE A 380 -7.85 -22.49 1.62
C PHE A 380 -8.99 -22.48 0.57
N LEU A 381 -8.66 -22.44 -0.73
CA LEU A 381 -9.64 -22.51 -1.82
C LEU A 381 -10.51 -23.78 -1.76
N LEU A 382 -9.92 -24.86 -1.23
CA LEU A 382 -10.59 -26.14 -1.05
C LEU A 382 -11.42 -26.16 0.24
N GLY A 383 -11.33 -25.13 1.06
CA GLY A 383 -11.94 -24.87 2.37
C GLY A 383 -10.92 -24.93 3.52
N ASP A 384 -11.40 -24.85 4.76
CA ASP A 384 -10.58 -25.01 5.97
C ASP A 384 -9.97 -26.42 6.09
N ASN A 385 -8.65 -26.51 6.10
CA ASN A 385 -7.91 -27.77 6.13
C ASN A 385 -6.71 -27.67 7.11
N PRO A 386 -6.21 -28.80 7.64
CA PRO A 386 -5.15 -28.78 8.64
C PRO A 386 -3.86 -28.10 8.18
N LEU A 387 -3.54 -28.19 6.89
CA LEU A 387 -2.35 -27.59 6.32
C LEU A 387 -2.46 -26.07 6.27
N TYR A 388 -3.58 -25.54 5.78
CA TYR A 388 -3.86 -24.10 5.81
C TYR A 388 -3.70 -23.56 7.23
N ARG A 389 -4.28 -24.21 8.24
CA ARG A 389 -4.14 -23.80 9.64
C ARG A 389 -2.69 -23.85 10.12
N ALA A 390 -1.95 -24.91 9.77
CA ALA A 390 -0.54 -25.03 10.14
C ALA A 390 0.28 -23.88 9.54
N VAL A 391 0.08 -23.58 8.25
CA VAL A 391 0.76 -22.48 7.55
C VAL A 391 0.34 -21.13 8.10
N GLU A 392 -0.94 -20.92 8.41
CA GLU A 392 -1.46 -19.73 9.07
C GLU A 392 -0.80 -19.51 10.44
N HIS A 393 -0.71 -20.54 11.28
CA HIS A 393 -0.04 -20.45 12.57
C HIS A 393 1.45 -20.19 12.46
N VAL A 394 2.14 -20.79 11.47
CA VAL A 394 3.55 -20.50 11.21
C VAL A 394 3.72 -19.04 10.79
N LEU A 395 2.95 -18.55 9.81
CA LEU A 395 3.08 -17.19 9.30
C LEU A 395 2.73 -16.14 10.37
N VAL A 396 1.59 -16.29 11.06
CA VAL A 396 1.15 -15.36 12.11
C VAL A 396 2.06 -15.44 13.32
N GLY A 397 2.49 -16.64 13.71
CA GLY A 397 3.41 -16.87 14.81
C GLY A 397 4.80 -16.28 14.55
N SER A 398 5.35 -16.47 13.34
CA SER A 398 6.61 -15.87 12.92
C SER A 398 6.54 -14.34 12.91
N ALA A 399 5.43 -13.76 12.42
CA ALA A 399 5.23 -12.31 12.46
C ALA A 399 5.23 -11.78 13.90
N ALA A 400 4.46 -12.41 14.80
CA ALA A 400 4.43 -12.01 16.21
C ALA A 400 5.79 -12.18 16.91
N ALA A 401 6.50 -13.29 16.66
CA ALA A 401 7.84 -13.53 17.20
C ALA A 401 8.84 -12.49 16.70
N PHE A 402 8.80 -12.15 15.41
CA PHE A 402 9.64 -11.11 14.83
C PHE A 402 9.37 -9.74 15.47
N THR A 403 8.10 -9.37 15.67
CA THR A 403 7.74 -8.12 16.36
C THR A 403 8.30 -8.06 17.78
N VAL A 404 8.27 -9.16 18.53
CA VAL A 404 8.86 -9.23 19.89
C VAL A 404 10.37 -9.08 19.83
N PHE A 405 11.05 -9.81 18.94
CA PHE A 405 12.50 -9.73 18.75
C PHE A 405 12.93 -8.30 18.38
N GLN A 406 12.22 -7.68 17.44
CA GLN A 406 12.46 -6.32 16.98
C GLN A 406 12.23 -5.29 18.09
N THR A 407 11.10 -5.39 18.79
CA THR A 407 10.81 -4.51 19.94
C THR A 407 11.91 -4.57 20.99
N TRP A 408 12.50 -5.75 21.21
CA TRP A 408 13.64 -5.91 22.11
C TRP A 408 14.92 -5.26 21.56
N ASN A 409 15.35 -5.62 20.34
CA ASN A 409 16.65 -5.21 19.83
C ASN A 409 16.73 -3.75 19.38
N ASP A 410 15.62 -3.19 18.87
CA ASP A 410 15.63 -1.86 18.26
C ASP A 410 15.05 -0.78 19.17
N VAL A 411 14.20 -1.18 20.14
CA VAL A 411 13.54 -0.24 21.04
C VAL A 411 13.97 -0.49 22.50
N LEU A 412 13.47 -1.55 23.14
CA LEU A 412 13.62 -1.73 24.59
C LEU A 412 15.08 -1.85 25.01
N GLY A 413 15.91 -2.59 24.27
CA GLY A 413 17.34 -2.75 24.52
C GLY A 413 18.09 -1.42 24.46
N PRO A 414 18.26 -0.83 23.26
CA PRO A 414 19.14 0.33 23.07
C PRO A 414 18.55 1.65 23.60
N THR A 415 17.22 1.82 23.60
CA THR A 415 16.62 3.11 24.01
C THR A 415 16.23 3.16 25.49
N TRP A 416 16.00 2.01 26.15
CA TRP A 416 15.57 1.98 27.55
C TRP A 416 16.52 1.20 28.46
N PHE A 417 16.82 -0.06 28.13
CA PHE A 417 17.56 -0.95 29.03
C PHE A 417 19.06 -0.62 29.10
N GLU A 418 19.72 -0.40 27.97
CA GLU A 418 21.16 -0.05 27.93
C GLU A 418 21.44 1.29 28.61
N PRO A 419 20.74 2.41 28.28
CA PRO A 419 20.96 3.68 28.97
C PRO A 419 20.67 3.59 30.47
N LEU A 420 19.67 2.80 30.86
CA LEU A 420 19.33 2.60 32.27
C LEU A 420 20.41 1.78 32.98
N ARG A 421 20.89 0.70 32.38
CA ARG A 421 21.97 -0.15 32.93
C ARG A 421 23.25 0.67 33.13
N GLU A 422 23.62 1.48 32.15
CA GLU A 422 24.78 2.37 32.23
C GLU A 422 24.60 3.40 33.35
N ALA A 423 23.44 4.06 33.40
CA ALA A 423 23.14 5.08 34.41
C ALA A 423 23.11 4.48 35.84
N TRP A 424 22.56 3.28 36.01
CA TRP A 424 22.58 2.55 37.29
C TRP A 424 23.99 2.16 37.71
N GLY A 425 24.88 1.78 36.78
CA GLY A 425 26.28 1.51 37.08
C GLY A 425 27.00 2.72 37.70
N THR A 426 26.71 3.93 37.18
CA THR A 426 27.32 5.17 37.71
C THR A 426 26.92 5.52 39.14
N LEU A 427 25.76 5.04 39.61
CA LEU A 427 25.26 5.24 40.98
C LEU A 427 26.06 4.43 42.02
N PHE A 428 26.64 3.30 41.63
CA PHE A 428 27.37 2.39 42.52
C PHE A 428 28.90 2.45 42.33
N ASP A 429 29.39 2.99 41.21
CA ASP A 429 30.81 3.08 40.89
C ASP A 429 31.56 4.27 41.54
N GLY A 430 30.93 4.98 42.48
CA GLY A 430 31.58 6.06 43.26
C GLY A 430 32.02 7.29 42.44
N ARG A 431 31.57 7.41 41.18
CA ARG A 431 31.85 8.58 40.33
C ARG A 431 30.98 9.77 40.77
N PRO A 432 31.54 10.98 40.94
CA PRO A 432 30.75 12.14 41.32
C PRO A 432 29.91 12.62 40.14
N GLY A 433 28.60 12.40 40.22
CA GLY A 433 27.61 12.89 39.27
C GLY A 433 26.39 11.99 39.21
N PHE A 434 25.21 12.56 39.49
CA PHE A 434 23.94 11.87 39.27
C PHE A 434 23.64 11.86 37.76
N ASP A 435 23.61 10.68 37.12
CA ASP A 435 23.19 10.57 35.73
C ASP A 435 21.66 10.74 35.64
N PRO A 436 21.13 11.80 34.99
CA PRO A 436 19.69 12.01 34.85
C PRO A 436 18.97 10.87 34.13
N ARG A 437 19.69 10.01 33.40
CA ARG A 437 19.11 8.86 32.68
C ARG A 437 18.49 7.82 33.62
N VAL A 438 18.83 7.81 34.90
CA VAL A 438 18.19 6.93 35.91
C VAL A 438 16.68 7.17 35.99
N TRP A 439 16.23 8.40 35.72
CA TRP A 439 14.80 8.74 35.70
C TRP A 439 14.00 8.00 34.62
N TRP A 440 14.65 7.42 33.60
CA TRP A 440 13.97 6.54 32.64
C TRP A 440 13.36 5.29 33.30
N ALA A 441 13.78 4.90 34.50
CA ALA A 441 13.08 3.87 35.28
C ALA A 441 11.62 4.22 35.56
N LEU A 442 11.30 5.51 35.73
CA LEU A 442 9.93 5.98 35.96
C LEU A 442 9.02 5.75 34.76
N ALA A 443 9.56 5.56 33.54
CA ALA A 443 8.77 5.22 32.36
C ALA A 443 8.07 3.86 32.47
N ALA A 444 8.52 2.96 33.37
CA ALA A 444 7.81 1.73 33.68
C ALA A 444 6.42 1.98 34.28
N LEU A 445 6.25 3.05 35.07
CA LEU A 445 4.98 3.36 35.74
C LEU A 445 3.84 3.59 34.74
N PRO A 446 3.94 4.49 33.75
CA PRO A 446 2.90 4.65 32.73
C PRO A 446 2.74 3.39 31.85
N GLY A 447 3.80 2.62 31.61
CA GLY A 447 3.69 1.32 30.94
C GLY A 447 2.84 0.33 31.73
N CYS A 448 3.02 0.25 33.04
CA CYS A 448 2.22 -0.60 33.93
C CYS A 448 0.74 -0.19 33.96
N LEU A 449 0.44 1.11 33.81
CA LEU A 449 -0.94 1.62 33.78
C LEU A 449 -1.78 0.97 32.66
N TRP A 450 -1.16 0.62 31.53
CA TRP A 450 -1.86 -0.08 30.44
C TRP A 450 -2.43 -1.44 30.84
N TYR A 451 -1.79 -2.18 31.75
CA TYR A 451 -2.28 -3.50 32.18
C TYR A 451 -3.53 -3.42 33.07
N PHE A 452 -3.78 -2.28 33.71
CA PHE A 452 -4.99 -2.12 34.54
C PHE A 452 -6.29 -2.11 33.72
N GLN A 453 -6.21 -2.02 32.39
CA GLN A 453 -7.35 -2.19 31.49
C GLN A 453 -7.95 -3.62 31.53
N LEU A 454 -7.17 -4.61 31.96
CA LEU A 454 -7.61 -6.01 32.08
C LEU A 454 -8.52 -6.25 33.30
N SER A 455 -8.57 -5.32 34.25
CA SER A 455 -9.33 -5.44 35.49
C SER A 455 -10.48 -4.43 35.52
N ARG A 456 -11.71 -4.93 35.66
CA ARG A 456 -12.92 -4.10 35.74
C ARG A 456 -12.94 -3.15 36.95
N ARG A 457 -12.20 -3.45 38.02
CA ARG A 457 -12.17 -2.64 39.26
C ARG A 457 -11.20 -1.47 39.17
N THR A 458 -10.07 -1.66 38.49
CA THR A 458 -8.95 -0.69 38.44
C THR A 458 -8.80 -0.03 37.08
N GLU A 459 -9.75 -0.25 36.16
CA GLU A 459 -9.78 0.31 34.81
C GLU A 459 -9.60 1.85 34.78
N TRP A 460 -10.05 2.57 35.82
CA TRP A 460 -9.87 4.02 35.93
C TRP A 460 -8.40 4.46 35.88
N LEU A 461 -7.47 3.63 36.38
CA LEU A 461 -6.03 3.88 36.30
C LEU A 461 -5.53 3.76 34.86
N GLY A 462 -6.01 2.76 34.12
CA GLY A 462 -5.73 2.60 32.69
C GLY A 462 -6.31 3.74 31.85
N ARG A 463 -7.47 4.29 32.24
CA ARG A 463 -8.05 5.46 31.55
C ARG A 463 -7.20 6.72 31.65
N LEU A 464 -6.40 6.89 32.70
CA LEU A 464 -5.51 8.04 32.84
C LEU A 464 -4.41 8.04 31.76
N ILE A 465 -3.78 6.89 31.53
CA ILE A 465 -2.73 6.79 30.50
C ILE A 465 -3.33 6.94 29.11
N VAL A 466 -4.49 6.32 28.85
CA VAL A 466 -5.21 6.48 27.58
C VAL A 466 -5.57 7.95 27.34
N ALA A 467 -6.09 8.66 28.35
CA ALA A 467 -6.42 10.09 28.24
C ALA A 467 -5.18 10.97 27.98
N ALA A 468 -4.05 10.67 28.61
CA ALA A 468 -2.80 11.38 28.37
C ALA A 468 -2.31 11.19 26.92
N PHE A 469 -2.33 9.96 26.41
CA PHE A 469 -1.94 9.67 25.02
C PHE A 469 -2.90 10.33 24.01
N ILE A 470 -4.21 10.26 24.24
CA ILE A 470 -5.21 10.96 23.42
C ILE A 470 -4.95 12.48 23.45
N GLY A 471 -4.72 13.06 24.62
CA GLY A 471 -4.46 14.49 24.77
C GLY A 471 -3.22 14.96 24.01
N VAL A 472 -2.13 14.20 24.06
CA VAL A 472 -0.90 14.49 23.30
C VAL A 472 -1.13 14.37 21.80
N ALA A 473 -1.94 13.41 21.35
CA ALA A 473 -2.23 13.19 19.93
C ALA A 473 -3.19 14.23 19.32
N ILE A 474 -4.17 14.74 20.09
CA ILE A 474 -5.20 15.68 19.59
C ILE A 474 -4.59 16.98 19.07
N GLY A 475 -3.56 17.53 19.72
CA GLY A 475 -3.00 18.83 19.34
C GLY A 475 -2.43 18.88 17.90
N PRO A 476 -1.46 18.01 17.56
CA PRO A 476 -0.96 17.87 16.20
C PRO A 476 -2.04 17.51 15.19
N GLU A 477 -2.96 16.61 15.57
CA GLU A 477 -4.06 16.18 14.71
C GLU A 477 -5.01 17.34 14.37
N PHE A 478 -5.36 18.18 15.34
CA PHE A 478 -6.19 19.36 15.10
C PHE A 478 -5.50 20.36 14.16
N GLY A 479 -4.20 20.59 14.35
CA GLY A 479 -3.39 21.42 13.44
C GLY A 479 -3.35 20.86 12.01
N LYS A 480 -3.20 19.53 11.88
CA LYS A 480 -3.26 18.82 10.60
C LYS A 480 -4.61 19.04 9.92
N GLN A 481 -5.72 18.84 10.63
CA GLN A 481 -7.07 18.98 10.06
C GLN A 481 -7.35 20.39 9.54
N ILE A 482 -6.84 21.43 10.21
CA ILE A 482 -6.94 22.81 9.69
C ILE A 482 -6.21 22.94 8.35
N GLY A 483 -4.97 22.43 8.25
CA GLY A 483 -4.18 22.47 7.02
C GLY A 483 -4.79 21.65 5.88
N LEU A 484 -5.54 20.60 6.21
CA LEU A 484 -6.21 19.73 5.24
C LEU A 484 -7.54 20.29 4.75
N LEU A 485 -8.44 20.67 5.66
CA LEU A 485 -9.82 21.01 5.35
C LEU A 485 -9.99 22.43 4.81
N LEU A 486 -9.21 23.39 5.30
CA LEU A 486 -9.41 24.80 4.93
C LEU A 486 -9.21 25.05 3.41
N PRO A 487 -8.16 24.50 2.76
CA PRO A 487 -8.02 24.62 1.31
C PRO A 487 -9.14 23.92 0.54
N GLN A 488 -9.62 22.75 1.00
CA GLN A 488 -10.73 22.05 0.34
C GLN A 488 -12.04 22.83 0.42
N ILE A 489 -12.34 23.39 1.59
CA ILE A 489 -13.52 24.25 1.79
C ILE A 489 -13.44 25.44 0.85
N ALA A 490 -12.28 26.09 0.74
CA ALA A 490 -12.08 27.21 -0.18
C ALA A 490 -12.30 26.79 -1.65
N ASP A 491 -11.84 25.59 -2.03
CA ASP A 491 -11.96 25.07 -3.39
C ASP A 491 -13.40 24.71 -3.79
N CYS A 492 -14.26 24.39 -2.82
CA CYS A 492 -15.71 24.23 -3.04
C CYS A 492 -16.41 25.53 -3.49
N PHE A 493 -15.81 26.71 -3.27
CA PHE A 493 -16.40 28.02 -3.62
C PHE A 493 -15.97 28.52 -5.01
N ARG A 494 -15.53 27.64 -5.92
CA ARG A 494 -15.24 28.00 -7.32
C ARG A 494 -16.47 28.60 -8.01
N PRO A 495 -16.28 29.62 -8.89
CA PRO A 495 -17.39 30.31 -9.55
C PRO A 495 -18.15 29.38 -10.51
N LEU A 496 -19.47 29.45 -10.48
CA LEU A 496 -20.34 28.68 -11.39
C LEU A 496 -20.30 29.18 -12.83
N TYR A 497 -19.90 30.43 -13.02
CA TYR A 497 -19.78 31.08 -14.32
C TYR A 497 -18.46 31.84 -14.37
N LEU A 498 -17.59 31.48 -15.31
CA LEU A 498 -16.35 32.21 -15.57
C LEU A 498 -16.63 33.32 -16.57
N THR A 499 -16.42 34.57 -16.15
CA THR A 499 -16.45 35.71 -17.07
C THR A 499 -15.25 35.68 -18.01
N PRO A 500 -15.32 36.28 -19.21
CA PRO A 500 -14.19 36.34 -20.14
C PRO A 500 -12.92 36.94 -19.52
N ALA A 501 -13.07 37.91 -18.61
CA ALA A 501 -11.95 38.50 -17.88
C ALA A 501 -11.30 37.54 -16.87
N ALA A 502 -12.10 36.71 -16.18
CA ALA A 502 -11.59 35.69 -15.26
C ALA A 502 -11.01 34.47 -16.00
N ALA A 503 -11.56 34.13 -17.17
CA ALA A 503 -11.10 33.05 -18.04
C ALA A 503 -9.71 33.33 -18.64
N ALA A 504 -9.42 34.58 -18.99
CA ALA A 504 -8.17 34.99 -19.63
C ALA A 504 -6.91 34.74 -18.76
N GLY A 505 -7.04 34.70 -17.43
CA GLY A 505 -5.92 34.45 -16.51
C GLY A 505 -5.67 32.97 -16.18
N GLY A 506 -6.58 32.05 -16.55
CA GLY A 506 -6.59 30.68 -16.02
C GLY A 506 -6.68 29.55 -17.05
N GLY A 507 -6.66 29.85 -18.35
CA GLY A 507 -6.70 28.82 -19.42
C GLY A 507 -8.03 28.08 -19.56
N ALA A 508 -9.07 28.44 -18.78
CA ALA A 508 -10.40 27.87 -18.84
C ALA A 508 -11.31 28.69 -19.77
N ALA A 509 -12.20 28.02 -20.51
CA ALA A 509 -13.15 28.71 -21.39
C ALA A 509 -14.20 29.49 -20.57
N ALA A 510 -14.50 30.71 -21.00
CA ALA A 510 -15.56 31.51 -20.40
C ALA A 510 -16.92 30.82 -20.58
N GLY A 511 -17.72 30.78 -19.52
CA GLY A 511 -19.03 30.12 -19.53
C GLY A 511 -19.38 29.37 -18.25
N VAL A 512 -20.48 28.61 -18.34
CA VAL A 512 -21.01 27.79 -17.24
C VAL A 512 -20.06 26.64 -16.93
N GLN A 513 -19.68 26.52 -15.67
CA GLN A 513 -18.82 25.46 -15.16
C GLN A 513 -19.66 24.25 -14.76
N TRP A 514 -19.96 23.38 -15.74
CA TRP A 514 -20.78 22.19 -15.52
C TRP A 514 -20.21 21.25 -14.46
N GLU A 515 -18.88 21.10 -14.40
CA GLU A 515 -18.20 20.28 -13.39
C GLU A 515 -18.51 20.76 -11.97
N GLN A 516 -18.46 22.07 -11.74
CA GLN A 516 -18.77 22.67 -10.43
C GLN A 516 -20.25 22.53 -10.06
N ILE A 517 -21.15 22.66 -11.04
CA ILE A 517 -22.59 22.47 -10.82
C ILE A 517 -22.89 21.02 -10.43
N ILE A 518 -22.28 20.06 -11.14
CA ILE A 518 -22.41 18.63 -10.84
C ILE A 518 -21.87 18.36 -9.43
N PHE A 519 -20.67 18.87 -9.12
CA PHE A 519 -20.06 18.72 -7.80
C PHE A 519 -20.96 19.25 -6.69
N LEU A 520 -21.45 20.49 -6.78
CA LEU A 520 -22.32 21.09 -5.78
C LEU A 520 -23.64 20.33 -5.63
N THR A 521 -24.22 19.86 -6.75
CA THR A 521 -25.46 19.08 -6.72
C THR A 521 -25.26 17.75 -6.00
N VAL A 522 -24.19 17.02 -6.32
CA VAL A 522 -23.85 15.76 -5.64
C VAL A 522 -23.58 16.03 -4.16
N MET A 523 -22.76 17.02 -3.83
CA MET A 523 -22.43 17.39 -2.45
C MET A 523 -23.68 17.70 -1.63
N LEU A 524 -24.55 18.59 -2.11
CA LEU A 524 -25.76 19.00 -1.38
C LEU A 524 -26.77 17.87 -1.23
N THR A 525 -26.99 17.08 -2.29
CA THR A 525 -27.93 15.95 -2.23
C THR A 525 -27.42 14.80 -1.35
N SER A 526 -26.11 14.53 -1.35
CA SER A 526 -25.49 13.54 -0.45
C SER A 526 -25.48 14.02 1.01
N LEU A 527 -25.17 15.29 1.28
CA LEU A 527 -25.25 15.86 2.63
C LEU A 527 -26.69 15.84 3.16
N SER A 528 -27.68 16.13 2.32
CA SER A 528 -29.10 16.01 2.68
C SER A 528 -29.51 14.59 3.07
N TYR A 529 -28.84 13.56 2.55
CA TYR A 529 -29.10 12.17 2.89
C TYR A 529 -28.46 11.77 4.24
N PHE A 530 -27.24 12.25 4.54
CA PHE A 530 -26.51 11.91 5.77
C PHE A 530 -26.85 12.80 6.97
N ILE A 531 -27.08 14.10 6.74
CA ILE A 531 -27.35 15.08 7.79
C ILE A 531 -28.85 15.11 8.02
N PHE A 532 -29.30 14.35 9.04
CA PHE A 532 -30.71 14.25 9.43
C PHE A 532 -31.38 15.61 9.70
N PHE A 533 -30.60 16.63 10.11
CA PHE A 533 -31.09 17.98 10.38
C PHE A 533 -31.53 18.77 9.13
N LEU A 534 -31.00 18.42 7.95
CA LEU A 534 -31.31 19.10 6.69
C LEU A 534 -32.37 18.36 5.86
N SER A 535 -33.04 17.36 6.43
CA SER A 535 -34.03 16.53 5.73
C SER A 535 -35.08 17.40 5.04
N PRO A 536 -35.08 17.48 3.69
CA PRO A 536 -36.04 18.32 2.98
C PRO A 536 -37.45 17.80 3.26
N ARG A 537 -38.40 18.70 3.49
CA ARG A 537 -39.83 18.39 3.68
C ARG A 537 -40.62 18.85 2.45
N GLY A 538 -41.62 18.08 2.03
CA GLY A 538 -42.49 18.41 0.89
C GLY A 538 -42.21 17.61 -0.38
N ARG A 539 -42.79 18.04 -1.51
CA ARG A 539 -42.83 17.27 -2.78
C ARG A 539 -41.46 17.02 -3.42
N VAL A 540 -40.47 17.86 -3.14
CA VAL A 540 -39.11 17.78 -3.71
C VAL A 540 -38.19 16.88 -2.87
N ALA A 541 -38.60 16.50 -1.66
CA ALA A 541 -37.80 15.69 -0.76
C ALA A 541 -37.50 14.28 -1.30
N GLY A 542 -38.52 13.61 -1.86
CA GLY A 542 -38.39 12.25 -2.40
C GLY A 542 -37.36 12.15 -3.54
N PRO A 543 -37.44 13.02 -4.57
CA PRO A 543 -36.44 13.08 -5.63
C PRO A 543 -35.01 13.38 -5.12
N VAL A 544 -34.85 14.40 -4.27
CA VAL A 544 -33.53 14.80 -3.73
C VAL A 544 -32.87 13.66 -2.94
N GLN A 545 -33.62 12.99 -2.07
CA GLN A 545 -33.11 11.84 -1.32
C GLN A 545 -32.80 10.65 -2.23
N SER A 546 -33.56 10.45 -3.31
CA SER A 546 -33.31 9.38 -4.27
C SER A 546 -32.02 9.62 -5.06
N VAL A 547 -31.80 10.87 -5.52
CA VAL A 547 -30.55 11.27 -6.17
C VAL A 547 -29.37 11.12 -5.21
N GLY A 548 -29.47 11.67 -3.99
CA GLY A 548 -28.43 11.55 -2.97
C GLY A 548 -28.07 10.09 -2.66
N ARG A 549 -29.08 9.22 -2.52
CA ARG A 549 -28.88 7.77 -2.34
C ARG A 549 -28.15 7.12 -3.52
N VAL A 550 -28.51 7.44 -4.76
CA VAL A 550 -27.84 6.89 -5.95
C VAL A 550 -26.39 7.38 -6.02
N CYS A 551 -26.14 8.67 -5.79
CA CYS A 551 -24.78 9.22 -5.74
C CYS A 551 -23.92 8.50 -4.68
N ILE A 552 -24.47 8.25 -3.50
CA ILE A 552 -23.77 7.50 -2.43
C ILE A 552 -23.54 6.05 -2.84
N MET A 553 -24.52 5.38 -3.47
CA MET A 553 -24.35 4.02 -3.97
C MET A 553 -23.24 3.93 -5.03
N ILE A 554 -23.10 4.94 -5.89
CA ILE A 554 -22.00 5.02 -6.87
C ILE A 554 -20.66 5.15 -6.14
N GLY A 555 -20.55 6.06 -5.18
CA GLY A 555 -19.32 6.25 -4.38
C GLY A 555 -18.92 4.99 -3.59
N LEU A 556 -19.86 4.36 -2.89
CA LEU A 556 -19.65 3.10 -2.18
C LEU A 556 -19.31 1.94 -3.14
N GLY A 557 -19.89 1.94 -4.34
CA GLY A 557 -19.56 0.97 -5.39
C GLY A 557 -18.12 1.10 -5.88
N ALA A 558 -17.64 2.33 -6.06
CA ALA A 558 -16.24 2.60 -6.40
C ALA A 558 -15.28 2.16 -5.28
N LEU A 559 -15.61 2.47 -4.02
CA LEU A 559 -14.88 2.00 -2.83
C LEU A 559 -14.75 0.47 -2.78
N PHE A 560 -15.85 -0.24 -3.05
CA PHE A 560 -15.84 -1.70 -3.13
C PHE A 560 -14.96 -2.20 -4.28
N GLY A 561 -15.03 -1.56 -5.46
CA GLY A 561 -14.19 -1.88 -6.61
C GLY A 561 -12.69 -1.77 -6.31
N ASN A 562 -12.26 -0.70 -5.63
CA ASN A 562 -10.86 -0.54 -5.23
C ASN A 562 -10.42 -1.53 -4.15
N THR A 563 -11.32 -1.92 -3.25
CA THR A 563 -11.04 -3.01 -2.29
C THR A 563 -10.75 -4.33 -3.03
N VAL A 564 -11.49 -4.62 -4.10
CA VAL A 564 -11.22 -5.81 -4.93
C VAL A 564 -9.91 -5.66 -5.70
N ASN A 565 -9.61 -4.47 -6.23
CA ASN A 565 -8.32 -4.18 -6.87
C ASN A 565 -7.13 -4.48 -5.94
N THR A 566 -7.20 -4.03 -4.69
CA THR A 566 -6.17 -4.23 -3.66
C THR A 566 -5.96 -5.72 -3.33
N ARG A 567 -7.02 -6.53 -3.39
CA ARG A 567 -6.87 -7.99 -3.20
C ARG A 567 -6.22 -8.65 -4.42
N MET A 568 -6.49 -8.14 -5.62
CA MET A 568 -5.86 -8.64 -6.86
C MET A 568 -4.39 -8.25 -6.95
N SER A 569 -4.01 -7.05 -6.53
CA SER A 569 -2.60 -6.61 -6.47
C SER A 569 -1.77 -7.41 -5.47
N TRP A 570 -2.36 -7.96 -4.40
CA TRP A 570 -1.65 -8.88 -3.51
C TRP A 570 -1.55 -10.30 -4.09
N LEU A 571 -2.53 -10.71 -4.88
CA LEU A 571 -2.56 -12.03 -5.50
C LEU A 571 -1.62 -12.11 -6.71
N ALA A 572 -1.56 -11.06 -7.54
CA ALA A 572 -0.83 -11.09 -8.82
C ALA A 572 0.68 -11.38 -8.66
N PRO A 573 1.42 -10.74 -7.72
CA PRO A 573 2.83 -11.05 -7.48
C PRO A 573 3.05 -12.48 -6.98
N ARG A 574 2.08 -13.06 -6.27
CA ARG A 574 2.18 -14.47 -5.83
C ARG A 574 1.99 -15.43 -6.99
N ILE A 575 1.17 -15.08 -7.98
CA ILE A 575 1.06 -15.82 -9.23
C ILE A 575 2.35 -15.66 -10.04
N GLU A 576 2.87 -14.45 -10.17
CA GLU A 576 4.14 -14.16 -10.84
C GLU A 576 5.29 -14.98 -10.24
N PHE A 577 5.43 -14.97 -8.91
CA PHE A 577 6.43 -15.76 -8.19
C PHE A 577 6.32 -17.25 -8.55
N LEU A 578 5.11 -17.83 -8.55
CA LEU A 578 4.92 -19.24 -8.91
C LEU A 578 5.21 -19.52 -10.38
N MET A 579 4.84 -18.61 -11.29
CA MET A 579 4.96 -18.82 -12.74
C MET A 579 6.36 -18.53 -13.27
N THR A 580 6.95 -17.40 -12.87
CA THR A 580 8.21 -16.89 -13.40
C THR A 580 9.39 -17.36 -12.55
N GLU A 581 9.37 -17.11 -11.24
CA GLU A 581 10.51 -17.42 -10.38
C GLU A 581 10.63 -18.91 -10.06
N TRP A 582 9.50 -19.61 -9.89
CA TRP A 582 9.50 -21.04 -9.59
C TRP A 582 9.45 -21.92 -10.84
N LEU A 583 8.36 -21.88 -11.62
CA LEU A 583 8.21 -22.71 -12.82
C LEU A 583 9.16 -22.28 -13.94
N GLY A 584 9.39 -20.98 -14.13
CA GLY A 584 10.36 -20.47 -15.10
C GLY A 584 11.80 -20.90 -14.80
N ALA A 585 12.21 -20.88 -13.52
CA ALA A 585 13.53 -21.40 -13.12
C ALA A 585 13.65 -22.92 -13.31
N LEU A 586 12.55 -23.67 -13.21
CA LEU A 586 12.52 -25.11 -13.47
C LEU A 586 12.68 -25.45 -14.95
N TRP A 587 12.16 -24.61 -15.86
CA TRP A 587 12.22 -24.80 -17.31
C TRP A 587 13.46 -24.22 -17.98
N SER A 588 14.10 -23.20 -17.39
CA SER A 588 15.28 -22.53 -17.94
C SER A 588 16.62 -23.17 -17.56
N GLY A 589 16.62 -24.12 -16.60
CA GLY A 589 17.78 -24.94 -16.25
C GLY A 589 17.47 -26.41 -16.35
#